data_AF-V4NWW9-F1
#
_entry.id   AF-V4NWW9-F1
#
_cell.length_a   1.000
_cell.length_b   1.000
_cell.length_c   1.000
_cell.angle_alpha   90.00
_cell.angle_beta   90.00
_cell.angle_gamma   90.00
#
_symmetry.space_group_name_H-M   'P 1'
#
loop_
_entity.id
_entity.type
_entity.pdbx_description
1 polymer ?
#
loop_
_entity_poly.entity_id
_entity_poly.type
_entity_poly.pdbx_seq_one_letter_code
_entity_poly.pdbx_strand_id
1 'polypeptide(L)'
;MTKTPVPFVCFIALMGCHQPTAEERAAAAFTVSDLLASDGNDLTGCLTNVARAGRTDGSRIFTEDSLQGGANGYIRIGGHLTKVTMVHGGADPSHSVRSFSDAAKQLSVVESYDIKEAAPGQQVRAVTGELIVTYKGGTQRIPIAGARNCIDAP
;
A
#
# COMPACT_ATOMS: atom_id res chain seq x y z
N MET A 1 -58.68 5.35 -33.50
CA MET A 1 -57.71 5.17 -32.40
C MET A 1 -56.33 5.00 -33.01
N THR A 2 -55.49 6.01 -32.84
CA THR A 2 -54.16 6.18 -33.44
C THR A 2 -53.14 5.25 -32.80
N LYS A 3 -52.39 4.49 -33.63
CA LYS A 3 -51.28 3.64 -33.19
C LYS A 3 -50.00 4.16 -33.86
N THR A 4 -49.22 4.92 -33.10
CA THR A 4 -47.93 5.47 -33.51
C THR A 4 -46.85 4.39 -33.35
N PRO A 5 -46.10 3.99 -34.39
CA PRO A 5 -44.91 3.18 -34.22
C PRO A 5 -43.71 4.09 -33.88
N VAL A 6 -43.08 3.81 -32.74
CA VAL A 6 -41.81 4.41 -32.30
C VAL A 6 -40.66 3.76 -33.08
N PRO A 7 -39.71 4.52 -33.66
CA PRO A 7 -38.53 3.93 -34.28
C PRO A 7 -37.56 3.44 -33.20
N PHE A 8 -37.31 2.13 -33.23
CA PHE A 8 -36.20 1.49 -32.52
C PHE A 8 -34.89 2.05 -33.08
N VAL A 9 -34.23 2.92 -32.32
CA VAL A 9 -32.84 3.32 -32.59
C VAL A 9 -31.95 2.23 -31.99
N CYS A 10 -31.41 1.38 -32.87
CA CYS A 10 -30.30 0.48 -32.55
C CYS A 10 -29.08 1.32 -32.13
N PHE A 11 -28.83 1.44 -30.83
CA PHE A 11 -27.51 1.80 -30.32
C PHE A 11 -26.59 0.60 -30.52
N ILE A 12 -25.81 0.63 -31.61
CA ILE A 12 -24.68 -0.27 -31.80
C ILE A 12 -23.61 0.15 -30.79
N ALA A 13 -23.63 -0.48 -29.62
CA ALA A 13 -22.50 -0.43 -28.70
C ALA A 13 -21.35 -1.18 -29.37
N LEU A 14 -20.45 -0.44 -30.00
CA LEU A 14 -19.09 -0.88 -30.34
C LEU A 14 -18.38 -1.23 -29.03
N MET A 15 -18.59 -2.45 -28.52
CA MET A 15 -17.63 -3.10 -27.64
C MET A 15 -16.42 -3.44 -28.49
N GLY A 16 -15.59 -2.43 -28.78
CA GLY A 16 -14.22 -2.67 -29.15
C GLY A 16 -13.55 -3.38 -27.97
N CYS A 17 -13.01 -4.56 -28.20
CA CYS A 17 -12.09 -5.19 -27.27
C CYS A 17 -10.90 -4.25 -27.07
N HIS A 18 -10.93 -3.41 -26.03
CA HIS A 18 -9.80 -2.56 -25.68
C HIS A 18 -8.64 -3.48 -25.29
N GLN A 19 -7.71 -3.70 -26.21
CA GLN A 19 -6.47 -4.38 -25.90
C GLN A 19 -5.62 -3.40 -25.11
N PRO A 20 -5.26 -3.72 -23.85
CA PRO A 20 -4.48 -2.80 -23.04
C PRO A 20 -3.17 -2.49 -23.75
N THR A 21 -2.84 -1.20 -23.83
CA THR A 21 -1.62 -0.71 -24.46
C THR A 21 -0.39 -1.30 -23.78
N ALA A 22 0.77 -1.27 -24.44
CA ALA A 22 2.02 -1.72 -23.82
C ALA A 22 2.33 -0.93 -22.53
N GLU A 23 1.94 0.35 -22.47
CA GLU A 23 2.07 1.21 -21.30
C GLU A 23 1.09 0.81 -20.19
N GLU A 24 -0.16 0.46 -20.53
CA GLU A 24 -1.16 -0.06 -19.57
C GLU A 24 -0.78 -1.47 -19.05
N ARG A 25 -0.19 -2.32 -19.88
CA ARG A 25 0.33 -3.64 -19.48
C ARG A 25 1.58 -3.52 -18.62
N ALA A 26 2.46 -2.56 -18.93
CA ALA A 26 3.65 -2.27 -18.13
C ALA A 26 3.28 -1.59 -16.79
N ALA A 27 2.26 -0.72 -16.77
CA ALA A 27 1.64 -0.21 -15.56
C ALA A 27 1.02 -1.34 -14.72
N ALA A 28 0.42 -2.34 -15.37
CA ALA A 28 -0.16 -3.51 -14.69
C ALA A 28 0.88 -4.51 -14.13
N ALA A 29 2.17 -4.40 -14.49
CA ALA A 29 3.21 -5.34 -14.08
C ALA A 29 4.42 -4.63 -13.44
N PHE A 30 4.19 -3.80 -12.42
CA PHE A 30 5.27 -3.37 -11.54
C PHE A 30 5.61 -4.47 -10.52
N THR A 31 6.77 -4.38 -9.89
CA THR A 31 7.15 -5.31 -8.81
C THR A 31 7.38 -4.52 -7.54
N VAL A 32 6.74 -4.90 -6.45
CA VAL A 32 7.16 -4.46 -5.11
C VAL A 32 8.38 -5.28 -4.72
N SER A 33 9.55 -4.67 -4.64
CA SER A 33 10.78 -5.39 -4.28
C SER A 33 11.00 -5.38 -2.77
N ASP A 34 11.78 -6.35 -2.28
CA ASP A 34 12.22 -6.31 -0.89
C ASP A 34 13.14 -5.09 -0.68
N LEU A 35 12.99 -4.45 0.47
CA LEU A 35 13.86 -3.39 0.96
C LEU A 35 15.24 -3.96 1.30
N LEU A 36 16.26 -3.14 1.10
CA LEU A 36 17.59 -3.41 1.59
C LEU A 36 17.65 -3.16 3.10
N ALA A 37 18.67 -3.73 3.74
CA ALA A 37 18.90 -3.53 5.18
C ALA A 37 19.09 -2.05 5.55
N SER A 38 19.63 -1.23 4.64
CA SER A 38 19.85 0.20 4.85
C SER A 38 18.63 1.09 4.60
N ASP A 39 17.57 0.56 3.99
CA ASP A 39 16.41 1.37 3.61
C ASP A 39 15.57 1.72 4.84
N GLY A 40 15.30 3.01 5.01
CA GLY A 40 14.59 3.57 6.17
C GLY A 40 15.45 3.77 7.41
N ASN A 41 16.79 3.71 7.30
CA ASN A 41 17.68 3.99 8.43
C ASN A 41 17.61 5.42 8.95
N ASP A 42 17.05 6.34 8.17
CA ASP A 42 16.76 7.71 8.56
C ASP A 42 15.43 7.85 9.35
N LEU A 43 14.59 6.81 9.36
CA LEU A 43 13.37 6.79 10.16
C LEU A 43 13.72 6.66 11.64
N THR A 44 12.99 7.38 12.49
CA THR A 44 13.21 7.40 13.93
C THR A 44 11.89 7.31 14.69
N GLY A 45 11.96 7.05 15.99
CA GLY A 45 10.76 6.92 16.84
C GLY A 45 10.11 5.55 16.69
N CYS A 46 8.77 5.53 16.61
CA CYS A 46 8.04 4.29 16.41
C CYS A 46 8.14 3.84 14.95
N LEU A 47 8.51 2.59 14.71
CA LEU A 47 8.67 2.05 13.37
C LEU A 47 7.72 0.88 13.13
N THR A 48 7.02 0.88 12.00
CA THR A 48 6.34 -0.32 11.50
C THR A 48 7.13 -0.89 10.34
N ASN A 49 7.47 -2.18 10.45
CA ASN A 49 8.17 -2.93 9.42
C ASN A 49 7.29 -4.11 9.00
N VAL A 50 7.00 -4.21 7.70
CA VAL A 50 6.15 -5.28 7.17
C VAL A 50 6.80 -5.99 6.00
N ALA A 51 6.57 -7.30 5.95
CA ALA A 51 6.98 -8.22 4.93
C ALA A 51 5.75 -8.82 4.25
N ARG A 52 5.96 -9.57 3.17
CA ARG A 52 4.92 -10.48 2.66
C ARG A 52 4.57 -11.51 3.74
N ALA A 53 3.28 -11.78 3.91
CA ALA A 53 2.82 -12.78 4.87
C ALA A 53 3.51 -14.14 4.65
N GLY A 54 3.90 -14.79 5.74
CA GLY A 54 4.58 -16.09 5.72
C GLY A 54 6.10 -16.03 5.56
N ARG A 55 6.71 -14.85 5.32
CA ARG A 55 8.17 -14.73 5.33
C ARG A 55 8.73 -14.61 6.75
N THR A 56 9.87 -15.27 6.97
CA THR A 56 10.55 -15.32 8.28
C THR A 56 12.05 -15.00 8.18
N ASP A 57 12.52 -14.59 7.00
CA ASP A 57 13.92 -14.30 6.68
C ASP A 57 14.33 -12.85 7.01
N GLY A 58 13.47 -12.08 7.67
CA GLY A 58 13.71 -10.67 8.00
C GLY A 58 13.59 -9.72 6.81
N SER A 59 13.16 -10.20 5.64
CA SER A 59 12.83 -9.32 4.50
C SER A 59 11.71 -8.36 4.86
N ARG A 60 11.73 -7.16 4.27
CA ARG A 60 10.72 -6.13 4.42
C ARG A 60 10.33 -5.64 3.05
N ILE A 61 9.08 -5.25 2.84
CA ILE A 61 8.63 -4.60 1.60
C ILE A 61 8.20 -3.16 1.83
N PHE A 62 7.89 -2.81 3.07
CA PHE A 62 7.54 -1.47 3.48
C PHE A 62 8.00 -1.23 4.92
N THR A 63 8.53 -0.03 5.16
CA THR A 63 8.90 0.46 6.49
C THR A 63 8.44 1.90 6.62
N GLU A 64 7.94 2.29 7.78
CA GLU A 64 7.45 3.64 8.04
C GLU A 64 7.67 4.09 9.48
N ASP A 65 7.77 5.40 9.70
CA ASP A 65 7.70 6.00 11.03
C ASP A 65 6.23 6.20 11.45
N SER A 66 5.79 5.60 12.55
CA SER A 66 4.36 5.54 12.94
C SER A 66 3.82 6.84 13.55
N LEU A 67 4.32 8.00 13.10
CA LEU A 67 3.91 9.33 13.53
C LEU A 67 2.45 9.61 13.14
N GLN A 68 1.64 10.07 14.09
CA GLN A 68 0.26 10.46 13.82
C GLN A 68 0.24 11.78 13.02
N GLY A 69 0.18 11.66 11.69
CA GLY A 69 0.23 12.78 10.75
C GLY A 69 1.65 13.08 10.27
N GLY A 70 1.84 13.09 8.95
CA GLY A 70 3.12 13.45 8.33
C GLY A 70 4.20 12.35 8.35
N ALA A 71 3.80 11.11 8.63
CA ALA A 71 4.73 9.99 8.60
C ALA A 71 5.39 9.76 7.25
N ASN A 72 6.60 9.24 7.28
CA ASN A 72 7.37 8.85 6.12
C ASN A 72 7.50 7.34 6.04
N GLY A 73 7.40 6.82 4.83
CA GLY A 73 7.64 5.43 4.53
C GLY A 73 8.57 5.24 3.34
N TYR A 74 9.09 4.03 3.21
CA TYR A 74 9.95 3.61 2.12
C TYR A 74 9.47 2.29 1.52
N ILE A 75 9.41 2.26 0.20
CA ILE A 75 9.04 1.08 -0.60
C ILE A 75 9.94 1.02 -1.84
N ARG A 76 10.23 -0.19 -2.34
CA ARG A 76 10.89 -0.35 -3.64
C ARG A 76 9.91 -0.78 -4.72
N ILE A 77 9.86 -0.03 -5.81
CA ILE A 77 9.11 -0.37 -7.01
C ILE A 77 10.08 -0.65 -8.15
N GLY A 78 10.08 -1.88 -8.68
CA GLY A 78 11.03 -2.32 -9.69
C GLY A 78 12.49 -2.17 -9.25
N GLY A 79 12.78 -2.42 -7.97
CA GLY A 79 14.11 -2.22 -7.37
C GLY A 79 14.46 -0.78 -7.01
N HIS A 80 13.68 0.23 -7.40
CA HIS A 80 13.95 1.63 -7.08
C HIS A 80 13.32 2.04 -5.75
N LEU A 81 14.15 2.52 -4.81
CA LEU A 81 13.66 3.02 -3.53
C LEU A 81 12.89 4.33 -3.74
N THR A 82 11.68 4.38 -3.21
CA THR A 82 10.82 5.56 -3.25
C THR A 82 10.40 5.91 -1.83
N LYS A 83 10.62 7.17 -1.46
CA LYS A 83 10.07 7.75 -0.24
C LYS A 83 8.61 8.12 -0.49
N VAL A 84 7.74 7.77 0.44
CA VAL A 84 6.33 8.15 0.45
C VAL A 84 6.01 8.88 1.74
N THR A 85 5.08 9.82 1.69
CA THR A 85 4.63 10.57 2.86
C THR A 85 3.14 10.34 3.07
N MET A 86 2.74 10.21 4.33
CA MET A 86 1.35 10.01 4.71
C MET A 86 0.50 11.19 4.26
N VAL A 87 -0.54 10.90 3.51
CA VAL A 87 -1.52 11.88 3.03
C VAL A 87 -2.84 11.80 3.79
N HIS A 88 -3.20 10.61 4.29
CA HIS A 88 -4.37 10.41 5.14
C HIS A 88 -4.17 9.20 6.05
N GLY A 89 -4.96 9.13 7.12
CA GLY A 89 -5.08 7.94 7.94
C GLY A 89 -5.05 8.20 9.43
N GLY A 90 -5.19 7.12 10.17
CA GLY A 90 -5.13 7.09 11.62
C GLY A 90 -4.93 5.66 12.10
N ALA A 91 -4.52 5.54 13.35
CA ALA A 91 -4.45 4.26 14.04
C ALA A 91 -5.22 4.34 15.35
N ASP A 92 -5.96 3.28 15.64
CA ASP A 92 -6.46 3.00 16.98
C ASP A 92 -5.57 1.92 17.63
N PRO A 93 -5.84 1.53 18.91
CA PRO A 93 -5.01 0.55 19.58
C PRO A 93 -4.94 -0.82 18.88
N SER A 94 -5.93 -1.19 18.08
CA SER A 94 -6.12 -2.52 17.49
C SER A 94 -6.04 -2.55 15.97
N HIS A 95 -6.18 -1.41 15.29
CA HIS A 95 -6.24 -1.34 13.84
C HIS A 95 -5.61 -0.04 13.32
N SER A 96 -4.99 -0.10 12.13
CA SER A 96 -4.40 1.05 11.46
C SER A 96 -4.78 1.05 9.98
N VAL A 97 -5.28 2.18 9.48
CA VAL A 97 -5.48 2.41 8.05
C VAL A 97 -4.84 3.73 7.67
N ARG A 98 -3.81 3.67 6.83
CA ARG A 98 -3.01 4.84 6.47
C ARG A 98 -2.67 4.80 4.99
N SER A 99 -2.71 5.96 4.35
CA SER A 99 -2.37 6.12 2.96
C SER A 99 -1.19 7.08 2.81
N PHE A 100 -0.28 6.69 1.95
CA PHE A 100 0.95 7.39 1.63
C PHE A 100 1.00 7.64 0.13
N SER A 101 1.70 8.70 -0.27
CA SER A 101 1.97 8.98 -1.68
C SER A 101 3.39 9.52 -1.86
N ASP A 102 3.99 9.25 -3.02
CA ASP A 102 5.24 9.89 -3.41
C ASP A 102 5.01 11.36 -3.80
N ALA A 103 6.10 12.13 -3.87
CA ALA A 103 6.02 13.54 -4.21
C ALA A 103 5.43 13.79 -5.62
N ALA A 104 5.65 12.86 -6.56
CA ALA A 104 5.13 12.97 -7.92
C ALA A 104 3.68 12.49 -8.07
N LYS A 105 3.07 11.94 -7.01
CA LYS A 105 1.70 11.39 -7.00
C LYS A 105 1.47 10.28 -8.04
N GLN A 106 2.53 9.55 -8.37
CA GLN A 106 2.46 8.39 -9.28
C GLN A 106 2.41 7.06 -8.52
N LEU A 107 2.75 7.10 -7.22
CA LEU A 107 2.71 5.98 -6.29
C LEU A 107 1.77 6.33 -5.14
N SER A 108 0.88 5.40 -4.83
CA SER A 108 0.11 5.37 -3.59
C SER A 108 0.31 4.04 -2.89
N VAL A 109 0.49 4.09 -1.58
CA VAL A 109 0.60 2.92 -0.72
C VAL A 109 -0.46 3.08 0.37
N VAL A 110 -1.39 2.13 0.45
CA VAL A 110 -2.36 2.07 1.55
C VAL A 110 -2.03 0.86 2.40
N GLU A 111 -1.75 1.08 3.67
CA GLU A 111 -1.67 0.01 4.66
C GLU A 111 -3.01 -0.09 5.40
N SER A 112 -3.42 -1.33 5.63
CA SER A 112 -4.58 -1.67 6.45
C SER A 112 -4.23 -2.92 7.23
N TYR A 113 -3.98 -2.80 8.53
CA TYR A 113 -3.58 -3.94 9.35
C TYR A 113 -4.14 -3.89 10.76
N ASP A 114 -4.28 -5.08 11.32
CA ASP A 114 -4.57 -5.27 12.73
C ASP A 114 -3.27 -5.27 13.53
N ILE A 115 -3.35 -4.73 14.75
CA ILE A 115 -2.26 -4.63 15.70
C ILE A 115 -2.58 -5.54 16.88
N LYS A 116 -1.77 -6.58 17.06
CA LYS A 116 -1.93 -7.52 18.15
C LYS A 116 -1.38 -6.94 19.46
N GLU A 117 -1.84 -7.48 20.57
CA GLU A 117 -1.25 -7.19 21.87
C GLU A 117 0.24 -7.54 21.88
N ALA A 118 1.02 -6.74 22.60
CA ALA A 118 2.41 -7.08 22.84
C ALA A 118 2.49 -8.31 23.74
N ALA A 119 3.52 -9.14 23.55
CA ALA A 119 3.82 -10.18 24.53
C ALA A 119 4.20 -9.53 25.89
N PRO A 120 3.95 -10.19 27.03
CA PRO A 120 4.32 -9.66 28.34
C PRO A 120 5.80 -9.23 28.39
N GLY A 121 6.04 -7.98 28.79
CA GLY A 121 7.39 -7.40 28.86
C GLY A 121 8.01 -6.98 27.53
N GLN A 122 7.25 -6.96 26.43
CA GLN A 122 7.68 -6.47 25.12
C GLN A 122 6.95 -5.17 24.74
N GLN A 123 7.62 -4.30 24.01
CA GLN A 123 7.01 -3.13 23.36
C GLN A 123 6.68 -3.39 21.87
N VAL A 124 7.16 -4.51 21.33
CA VAL A 124 6.93 -4.90 19.94
C VAL A 124 5.56 -5.55 19.81
N ARG A 125 4.75 -5.02 18.89
CA ARG A 125 3.40 -5.49 18.59
C ARG A 125 3.38 -6.10 17.20
N ALA A 126 2.91 -7.34 17.09
CA ALA A 126 2.79 -7.98 15.79
C ALA A 126 1.67 -7.33 14.97
N VAL A 127 1.88 -7.18 13.67
CA VAL A 127 0.87 -6.67 12.74
C VAL A 127 0.60 -7.66 11.62
N THR A 128 -0.66 -7.71 11.17
CA THR A 128 -1.10 -8.54 10.05
C THR A 128 -2.19 -7.82 9.27
N GLY A 129 -2.14 -7.88 7.94
CA GLY A 129 -3.13 -7.20 7.12
C GLY A 129 -2.76 -7.19 5.65
N GLU A 130 -2.98 -6.06 5.00
CA GLU A 130 -2.74 -5.88 3.58
C GLU A 130 -2.04 -4.55 3.27
N LEU A 131 -1.14 -4.60 2.28
CA LEU A 131 -0.60 -3.43 1.60
C LEU A 131 -1.23 -3.35 0.21
N ILE A 132 -1.88 -2.23 -0.10
CA ILE A 132 -2.44 -1.93 -1.42
C ILE A 132 -1.54 -0.91 -2.07
N VAL A 133 -0.78 -1.32 -3.07
CA VAL A 133 0.16 -0.47 -3.79
C VAL A 133 -0.41 -0.14 -5.15
N THR A 134 -0.54 1.14 -5.46
CA THR A 134 -0.95 1.63 -6.78
C THR A 134 0.19 2.40 -7.41
N TYR A 135 0.66 1.98 -8.58
CA TYR A 135 1.75 2.65 -9.29
C TYR A 135 1.44 2.77 -10.78
N LYS A 136 1.49 4.01 -11.29
CA LYS A 136 1.23 4.33 -12.71
C LYS A 136 -0.06 3.73 -13.29
N GLY A 137 -1.09 3.55 -12.46
CA GLY A 137 -2.39 2.99 -12.84
C GLY A 137 -2.56 1.48 -12.59
N GLY A 138 -1.49 0.74 -12.32
CA GLY A 138 -1.59 -0.64 -11.82
C GLY A 138 -1.79 -0.70 -10.32
N THR A 139 -2.51 -1.71 -9.83
CA THR A 139 -2.71 -1.94 -8.39
C THR A 139 -2.33 -3.37 -8.01
N GLN A 140 -1.59 -3.53 -6.90
CA GLN A 140 -1.30 -4.82 -6.27
C GLN A 140 -1.79 -4.81 -4.83
N ARG A 141 -2.35 -5.93 -4.41
CA ARG A 141 -2.77 -6.19 -3.04
C ARG A 141 -1.89 -7.29 -2.47
N ILE A 142 -1.20 -7.00 -1.38
CA ILE A 142 -0.16 -7.86 -0.83
C ILE A 142 -0.53 -8.17 0.62
N PRO A 143 -0.86 -9.43 0.95
CA PRO A 143 -0.99 -9.84 2.33
C PRO A 143 0.34 -9.63 3.06
N ILE A 144 0.29 -8.99 4.22
CA ILE A 144 1.46 -8.62 5.00
C ILE A 144 1.42 -9.16 6.42
N ALA A 145 2.61 -9.38 6.96
CA ALA A 145 2.85 -9.59 8.37
C ALA A 145 4.11 -8.84 8.78
N GLY A 146 4.21 -8.45 10.05
CA GLY A 146 5.35 -7.70 10.52
C GLY A 146 5.24 -7.31 11.98
N ALA A 147 5.91 -6.23 12.33
CA ALA A 147 5.89 -5.70 13.68
C ALA A 147 5.93 -4.18 13.69
N ARG A 148 5.23 -3.62 14.66
CA ARG A 148 5.33 -2.23 15.07
C ARG A 148 6.12 -2.17 16.37
N ASN A 149 7.18 -1.38 16.38
CA ASN A 149 8.04 -1.16 17.53
C ASN A 149 8.02 0.33 17.88
N CYS A 150 7.25 0.68 18.91
CA CYS A 150 7.29 2.02 19.48
C CYS A 150 8.23 2.00 20.66
N ILE A 151 9.35 2.73 20.56
CA ILE A 151 10.04 3.18 21.77
C ILE A 151 9.13 4.25 22.34
N ASP A 152 8.47 3.97 23.46
CA ASP A 152 7.75 5.00 24.22
C ASP A 152 8.74 6.16 24.42
N ALA A 153 8.42 7.34 23.89
CA ALA A 153 9.16 8.52 24.26
C ALA A 153 9.05 8.64 25.80
N PRO A 154 10.16 8.81 26.53
CA PRO A 154 10.14 8.95 27.98
C PRO A 154 9.28 10.12 28.44
#